data_AF-A0A4Q5NX25-F1
#
_entry.id   AF-A0A4Q5NX25-F1
#
_cell.length_a   1.000
_cell.length_b   1.000
_cell.length_c   1.000
_cell.angle_alpha   90.00
_cell.angle_beta   90.00
_cell.angle_gamma   90.00
#
_symmetry.space_group_name_H-M   'P 1'
#
loop_
_entity.id
_entity.type
_entity.pdbx_description
1 polymer ?
#
loop_
_entity_poly.entity_id
_entity_poly.type
_entity_poly.pdbx_seq_one_letter_code
_entity_poly.pdbx_strand_id
1 'polypeptide(L)'
;LEQRLLWCMQNIQGLDTKDVVARRFSGPGRASDMEDLVAYIANKSNGMKIDIPLSHPKEQEMAAVGEALFYRRGGVNDFSCATCHADEGKRIRLQGLPQFSKPGKPAQETMGGWPTYRVSQGALRTMQHRLWDCFRQQRWPVPEYGSDALTALTSFLQKQAAAGEINVPSIKR
;
A
#
# COMPACT_ATOMS: atom_id res chain seq x y z
N LEU A 1 -1.13 7.91 4.46
CA LEU A 1 -0.36 8.11 5.71
C LEU A 1 1.03 8.69 5.44
N GLU A 2 1.88 8.01 4.67
CA GLU A 2 3.28 8.41 4.50
C GLU A 2 3.48 9.79 3.86
N GLN A 3 2.66 10.20 2.86
CA GLN A 3 2.68 11.58 2.35
C GLN A 3 2.38 12.62 3.45
N ARG A 4 1.40 12.33 4.34
CA ARG A 4 1.01 13.23 5.42
C ARG A 4 2.12 13.37 6.45
N LEU A 5 2.82 12.27 6.77
CA LEU A 5 3.99 12.31 7.64
C LEU A 5 5.10 13.19 7.06
N LEU A 6 5.45 13.03 5.78
CA LEU A 6 6.44 13.88 5.11
C LEU A 6 6.03 15.35 5.13
N TRP A 7 4.76 15.65 4.86
CA TRP A 7 4.23 17.01 4.97
C TRP A 7 4.39 17.57 6.38
N CYS A 8 4.08 16.79 7.42
CA CYS A 8 4.23 17.22 8.81
C CYS A 8 5.71 17.45 9.18
N MET A 9 6.61 16.57 8.76
CA MET A 9 8.05 16.71 8.99
C MET A 9 8.57 18.04 8.41
N GLN A 10 8.19 18.37 7.18
CA GLN A 10 8.60 19.62 6.54
C GLN A 10 7.95 20.85 7.18
N ASN A 11 6.62 20.84 7.33
CA ASN A 11 5.86 22.06 7.64
C ASN A 11 5.70 22.34 9.13
N ILE A 12 5.80 21.31 9.99
CA ILE A 12 5.67 21.45 11.45
C ILE A 12 7.05 21.40 12.11
N GLN A 13 7.93 20.49 11.68
CA GLN A 13 9.24 20.30 12.31
C GLN A 13 10.37 21.07 11.62
N GLY A 14 10.15 21.58 10.41
CA GLY A 14 11.20 22.21 9.60
C GLY A 14 12.29 21.22 9.15
N LEU A 15 11.99 19.92 9.10
CA LEU A 15 12.95 18.87 8.76
C LEU A 15 13.10 18.75 7.23
N ASP A 16 14.35 18.74 6.73
CA ASP A 16 14.63 18.33 5.35
C ASP A 16 14.40 16.82 5.21
N THR A 17 13.37 16.45 4.45
CA THR A 17 12.95 15.06 4.27
C THR A 17 13.74 14.31 3.20
N LYS A 18 14.74 14.91 2.53
CA LYS A 18 15.52 14.23 1.49
C LYS A 18 16.17 12.93 1.98
N ASP A 19 16.80 12.96 3.15
CA ASP A 19 17.41 11.76 3.74
C ASP A 19 16.35 10.71 4.12
N VAL A 20 15.23 11.15 4.70
CA VAL A 20 14.09 10.29 5.04
C VAL A 20 13.56 9.56 3.78
N VAL A 21 13.40 10.27 2.67
CA VAL A 21 12.94 9.69 1.40
C VAL A 21 14.02 8.79 0.76
N ALA A 22 15.31 9.10 0.92
CA ALA A 22 16.41 8.24 0.49
C ALA A 22 16.46 6.93 1.30
N ARG A 23 16.05 6.97 2.57
CA ARG A 23 15.96 5.81 3.50
C ARG A 23 14.57 5.21 3.66
N ARG A 24 13.60 5.60 2.83
CA ARG A 24 12.18 5.18 2.86
C ARG A 24 11.92 3.69 3.13
N PHE A 25 12.78 2.79 2.67
CA PHE A 25 12.70 1.35 2.93
C PHE A 25 13.96 0.89 3.65
N SER A 26 13.80 0.20 4.77
CA SER A 26 14.92 -0.37 5.53
C SER A 26 15.70 -1.41 4.72
N GLY A 27 16.97 -1.60 5.09
CA GLY A 27 17.89 -2.60 4.55
C GLY A 27 18.97 -2.97 5.56
N PRO A 28 19.96 -3.81 5.18
CA PRO A 28 21.02 -4.23 6.08
C PRO A 28 21.73 -3.04 6.75
N GLY A 29 21.72 -2.99 8.08
CA GLY A 29 22.33 -1.90 8.85
C GLY A 29 21.67 -0.52 8.70
N ARG A 30 20.47 -0.43 8.10
CA ARG A 30 19.80 0.84 7.81
C ARG A 30 18.30 0.77 8.10
N ALA A 31 17.87 1.47 9.15
CA ALA A 31 16.46 1.61 9.51
C ALA A 31 15.73 2.62 8.61
N SER A 32 14.39 2.54 8.60
CA SER A 32 13.49 3.50 7.95
C SER A 32 12.53 4.09 8.98
N ASP A 33 12.72 5.37 9.27
CA ASP A 33 11.86 6.15 10.16
C ASP A 33 10.39 6.10 9.68
N MET A 34 10.19 6.00 8.36
CA MET A 34 8.86 5.89 7.76
C MET A 34 8.20 4.54 8.05
N GLU A 35 8.94 3.43 7.97
CA GLU A 35 8.41 2.12 8.33
C GLU A 35 8.05 2.07 9.83
N ASP A 36 8.91 2.63 10.68
CA ASP A 36 8.70 2.69 12.13
C ASP A 36 7.48 3.53 12.52
N LEU A 37 7.37 4.75 11.98
CA LEU A 37 6.24 5.65 12.24
C LEU A 37 4.92 5.08 11.73
N VAL A 38 4.92 4.46 10.54
CA VAL A 38 3.72 3.82 9.99
C VAL A 38 3.30 2.63 10.85
N ALA A 39 4.24 1.79 11.28
CA ALA A 39 3.94 0.68 12.19
C ALA A 39 3.34 1.18 13.50
N TYR A 40 3.96 2.20 14.11
CA TYR A 40 3.46 2.81 15.34
C TYR A 40 2.05 3.37 15.20
N ILE A 41 1.79 4.19 14.17
CA ILE A 41 0.48 4.83 13.97
C ILE A 41 -0.58 3.78 13.61
N ALA A 42 -0.28 2.86 12.71
CA ALA A 42 -1.25 1.86 12.28
C ALA A 42 -1.66 0.93 13.44
N ASN A 43 -0.72 0.59 14.34
CA ASN A 43 -1.01 -0.21 15.54
C ASN A 43 -2.01 0.47 16.49
N LYS A 44 -2.10 1.81 16.50
CA LYS A 44 -3.13 2.54 17.26
C LYS A 44 -4.55 2.31 16.75
N SER A 45 -4.71 1.72 15.57
CA SER A 45 -6.01 1.39 14.99
C SER A 45 -6.34 -0.11 15.05
N ASN A 46 -5.57 -0.93 15.78
CA ASN A 46 -5.89 -2.34 15.93
C ASN A 46 -7.30 -2.57 16.51
N GLY A 47 -8.04 -3.51 15.91
CA GLY A 47 -9.43 -3.81 16.25
C GLY A 47 -10.46 -2.83 15.65
N MET A 48 -10.01 -1.69 15.11
CA MET A 48 -10.90 -0.78 14.37
C MET A 48 -11.25 -1.34 13.00
N LYS A 49 -12.35 -0.87 12.44
CA LYS A 49 -12.78 -1.19 11.07
C LYS A 49 -12.20 -0.16 10.10
N ILE A 50 -11.79 -0.61 8.92
CA ILE A 50 -11.41 0.26 7.81
C ILE A 50 -12.65 1.04 7.37
N ASP A 51 -12.56 2.36 7.52
CA ASP A 51 -13.60 3.31 7.14
C ASP A 51 -12.93 4.52 6.49
N ILE A 52 -12.77 4.47 5.17
CA ILE A 52 -12.13 5.57 4.44
C ILE A 52 -13.16 6.64 4.05
N PRO A 53 -12.82 7.94 4.19
CA PRO A 53 -13.71 9.00 3.75
C PRO A 53 -13.79 9.02 2.22
N LEU A 54 -15.00 9.15 1.71
CA LEU A 54 -15.32 9.33 0.28
C LEU A 54 -16.42 10.39 0.09
N SER A 55 -16.52 11.33 1.02
CA SER A 55 -17.54 12.40 1.00
C SER A 55 -17.08 13.61 0.18
N HIS A 56 -15.78 13.87 0.12
CA HIS A 56 -15.24 14.99 -0.64
C HIS A 56 -15.00 14.61 -2.11
N PRO A 57 -15.30 15.50 -3.09
CA PRO A 57 -15.09 15.20 -4.52
C PRO A 57 -13.68 14.74 -4.87
N LYS A 58 -12.65 15.29 -4.21
CA LYS A 58 -11.25 14.86 -4.40
C LYS A 58 -10.96 13.46 -3.88
N GLU A 59 -11.65 12.98 -2.85
CA GLU A 59 -11.51 11.61 -2.37
C GLU A 59 -12.09 10.62 -3.37
N GLN A 60 -13.26 10.96 -3.94
CA GLN A 60 -13.91 10.18 -4.98
C GLN A 60 -13.07 10.14 -6.26
N GLU A 61 -12.54 11.29 -6.68
CA GLU A 61 -11.61 11.41 -7.81
C GLU A 61 -10.38 10.51 -7.60
N MET A 62 -9.73 10.57 -6.43
CA MET A 62 -8.56 9.74 -6.16
C MET A 62 -8.86 8.24 -6.16
N ALA A 63 -10.01 7.83 -5.61
CA ALA A 63 -10.44 6.44 -5.67
C ALA A 63 -10.72 5.98 -7.11
N ALA A 64 -11.33 6.83 -7.95
CA ALA A 64 -11.58 6.54 -9.36
C ALA A 64 -10.28 6.48 -10.18
N VAL A 65 -9.32 7.36 -9.92
CA VAL A 65 -7.98 7.27 -10.52
C VAL A 65 -7.28 5.98 -10.09
N GLY A 66 -7.42 5.59 -8.82
CA GLY A 66 -6.88 4.32 -8.31
C GLY A 66 -7.47 3.11 -9.03
N GLU A 67 -8.77 3.13 -9.29
CA GLU A 67 -9.45 2.09 -10.09
C GLU A 67 -8.93 2.05 -11.52
N ALA A 68 -8.81 3.21 -12.18
CA ALA A 68 -8.26 3.29 -13.53
C ALA A 68 -6.82 2.72 -13.59
N LEU A 69 -5.98 3.02 -12.60
CA LEU A 69 -4.63 2.46 -12.49
C LEU A 69 -4.63 0.96 -12.22
N PHE A 70 -5.56 0.44 -11.41
CA PHE A 70 -5.68 -0.99 -11.13
C PHE A 70 -5.94 -1.82 -12.41
N TYR A 71 -6.73 -1.28 -13.34
CA TYR A 71 -7.05 -1.94 -14.61
C TYR A 71 -6.09 -1.58 -15.76
N ARG A 72 -5.19 -0.61 -15.57
CA ARG A 72 -4.29 -0.15 -16.64
C ARG A 72 -3.23 -1.20 -16.99
N ARG A 73 -3.26 -1.68 -18.23
CA ARG A 73 -2.22 -2.58 -18.77
C ARG A 73 -1.05 -1.78 -19.33
N GLY A 74 0.13 -2.39 -19.30
CA GLY A 74 1.34 -1.81 -19.87
C GLY A 74 2.61 -2.56 -19.47
N GLY A 75 3.76 -1.96 -19.76
CA GLY A 75 5.06 -2.60 -19.64
C GLY A 75 5.25 -3.71 -20.69
N VAL A 76 6.42 -4.36 -20.69
CA VAL A 76 6.78 -5.38 -21.68
C VAL A 76 5.97 -6.68 -21.57
N ASN A 77 5.28 -6.88 -20.44
CA ASN A 77 4.43 -8.05 -20.19
C ASN A 77 2.93 -7.76 -20.39
N ASP A 78 2.56 -6.53 -20.72
CA ASP A 78 1.17 -6.10 -20.87
C ASP A 78 0.30 -6.44 -19.63
N PHE A 79 0.87 -6.26 -18.44
CA PHE A 79 0.22 -6.54 -17.16
C PHE A 79 -0.47 -5.31 -16.58
N SER A 80 -1.56 -5.55 -15.86
CA SER A 80 -2.18 -4.65 -14.89
C SER A 80 -2.29 -5.33 -13.52
N CYS A 81 -2.68 -4.59 -12.48
CA CYS A 81 -3.01 -5.20 -11.18
C CYS A 81 -4.13 -6.24 -11.34
N ALA A 82 -5.13 -5.92 -12.17
CA ALA A 82 -6.25 -6.79 -12.49
C ALA A 82 -5.84 -8.13 -13.12
N THR A 83 -4.73 -8.19 -13.86
CA THR A 83 -4.22 -9.46 -14.43
C THR A 83 -4.03 -10.54 -13.36
N CYS A 84 -3.65 -10.16 -12.14
CA CYS A 84 -3.42 -11.10 -11.04
C CYS A 84 -4.50 -11.04 -9.97
N HIS A 85 -5.13 -9.89 -9.77
CA HIS A 85 -5.97 -9.59 -8.60
C HIS A 85 -7.44 -9.33 -8.94
N ALA A 86 -7.92 -9.60 -10.15
CA ALA A 86 -9.33 -9.39 -10.50
C ALA A 86 -10.25 -10.58 -10.21
N ASP A 87 -9.70 -11.79 -10.02
CA ASP A 87 -10.49 -13.02 -9.89
C ASP A 87 -10.25 -13.73 -8.56
N GLU A 88 -11.27 -14.45 -8.09
CA GLU A 88 -11.18 -15.31 -6.91
C GLU A 88 -10.45 -16.64 -7.21
N GLY A 89 -9.85 -17.23 -6.17
CA GLY A 89 -9.30 -18.58 -6.22
C GLY A 89 -8.06 -18.75 -7.12
N LYS A 90 -7.45 -17.66 -7.59
CA LYS A 90 -6.25 -17.71 -8.43
C LYS A 90 -4.98 -17.87 -7.61
N ARG A 91 -3.92 -18.34 -8.27
CA ARG A 91 -2.56 -18.41 -7.74
C ARG A 91 -1.52 -18.21 -8.84
N ILE A 92 -0.36 -17.67 -8.48
CA ILE A 92 0.87 -17.76 -9.30
C ILE A 92 1.84 -18.69 -8.59
N ARG A 93 2.27 -19.74 -9.28
CA ARG A 93 3.04 -20.84 -8.66
C ARG A 93 2.27 -21.38 -7.44
N LEU A 94 2.81 -21.22 -6.24
CA LEU A 94 2.20 -21.65 -4.97
C LEU A 94 1.72 -20.47 -4.12
N GLN A 95 1.64 -19.25 -4.69
CA GLN A 95 1.17 -18.06 -3.99
C GLN A 95 -0.29 -17.80 -4.34
N GLY A 96 -1.18 -17.93 -3.35
CA GLY A 96 -2.57 -17.51 -3.51
C GLY A 96 -2.66 -16.01 -3.80
N LEU A 97 -3.54 -15.65 -4.73
CA LEU A 97 -3.74 -14.26 -5.14
C LEU A 97 -5.08 -13.77 -4.58
N PRO A 98 -5.07 -12.80 -3.66
CA PRO A 98 -6.31 -12.17 -3.20
C PRO A 98 -6.94 -11.35 -4.32
N GLN A 99 -8.26 -11.35 -4.36
CA GLN A 99 -9.05 -10.53 -5.28
C GLN A 99 -9.27 -9.12 -4.71
N PHE A 100 -9.05 -8.10 -5.55
CA PHE A 100 -9.21 -6.69 -5.22
C PHE A 100 -10.05 -5.90 -6.24
N SER A 101 -10.67 -6.55 -7.22
CA SER A 101 -11.56 -5.88 -8.19
C SER A 101 -12.92 -5.47 -7.61
N LYS A 102 -13.33 -6.07 -6.49
CA LYS A 102 -14.60 -5.80 -5.81
C LYS A 102 -14.43 -5.84 -4.28
N PRO A 103 -15.37 -5.28 -3.51
CA PRO A 103 -15.31 -5.36 -2.06
C PRO A 103 -15.45 -6.79 -1.57
N GLY A 104 -14.74 -7.14 -0.51
CA GLY A 104 -14.90 -8.46 0.09
C GLY A 104 -13.77 -8.88 1.03
N LYS A 105 -13.93 -10.08 1.59
CA LYS A 105 -13.03 -10.65 2.60
C LYS A 105 -11.55 -10.67 2.18
N PRO A 106 -11.16 -11.04 0.94
CA PRO A 106 -9.75 -11.01 0.55
C PRO A 106 -9.12 -9.60 0.58
N ALA A 107 -9.87 -8.58 0.19
CA ALA A 107 -9.44 -7.19 0.25
C ALA A 107 -9.34 -6.72 1.71
N GLN A 108 -10.38 -7.00 2.52
CA GLN A 108 -10.44 -6.70 3.95
C GLN A 108 -9.25 -7.30 4.71
N GLU A 109 -9.01 -8.60 4.57
CA GLU A 109 -7.90 -9.30 5.24
C GLU A 109 -6.53 -8.84 4.76
N THR A 110 -6.41 -8.52 3.46
CA THR A 110 -5.13 -8.01 2.96
C THR A 110 -4.86 -6.62 3.51
N MET A 111 -5.73 -5.65 3.27
CA MET A 111 -5.48 -4.25 3.64
C MET A 111 -5.47 -4.05 5.16
N GLY A 112 -6.33 -4.76 5.89
CA GLY A 112 -6.33 -4.76 7.36
C GLY A 112 -5.07 -5.35 7.98
N GLY A 113 -4.25 -6.07 7.20
CA GLY A 113 -2.98 -6.63 7.64
C GLY A 113 -1.73 -5.85 7.24
N TRP A 114 -1.82 -4.65 6.65
CA TRP A 114 -0.67 -3.80 6.35
C TRP A 114 -0.59 -2.60 7.29
N PRO A 115 0.58 -2.24 7.85
CA PRO A 115 1.93 -2.77 7.56
C PRO A 115 2.18 -4.18 8.11
N THR A 116 3.21 -4.85 7.57
CA THR A 116 3.49 -6.27 7.88
C THR A 116 4.99 -6.57 7.90
N TYR A 117 5.42 -7.42 8.81
CA TYR A 117 6.74 -8.03 8.79
C TYR A 117 6.82 -9.11 7.72
N ARG A 118 7.74 -8.97 6.77
CA ARG A 118 7.96 -9.95 5.70
C ARG A 118 9.14 -10.85 6.05
N VAL A 119 8.86 -12.12 6.37
CA VAL A 119 9.87 -13.10 6.77
C VAL A 119 10.97 -13.24 5.72
N SER A 120 10.62 -13.29 4.43
CA SER A 120 11.60 -13.38 3.33
C SER A 120 12.53 -12.17 3.19
N GLN A 121 12.20 -11.04 3.82
CA GLN A 121 12.99 -9.80 3.74
C GLN A 121 13.64 -9.43 5.07
N GLY A 122 13.27 -10.09 6.17
CA GLY A 122 13.73 -9.71 7.50
C GLY A 122 13.32 -8.28 7.92
N ALA A 123 12.25 -7.73 7.34
CA ALA A 123 11.88 -6.31 7.49
C ALA A 123 10.36 -6.10 7.54
N LEU A 124 9.92 -5.08 8.29
CA LEU A 124 8.57 -4.54 8.20
C LEU A 124 8.44 -3.71 6.92
N ARG A 125 7.35 -3.90 6.18
CA ARG A 125 7.05 -3.17 4.94
C ARG A 125 5.68 -2.51 5.01
N THR A 126 5.58 -1.31 4.44
CA THR A 126 4.33 -0.54 4.31
C THR A 126 3.64 -0.80 2.97
N MET A 127 2.46 -0.22 2.76
CA MET A 127 1.77 -0.28 1.47
C MET A 127 2.58 0.39 0.35
N GLN A 128 3.37 1.43 0.64
CA GLN A 128 4.27 2.03 -0.35
C GLN A 128 5.26 1.00 -0.90
N HIS A 129 5.88 0.21 -0.02
CA HIS A 129 6.78 -0.86 -0.46
C HIS A 129 6.02 -1.94 -1.24
N ARG A 130 4.83 -2.35 -0.78
CA ARG A 130 4.04 -3.38 -1.48
C ARG A 130 3.70 -2.96 -2.90
N LEU A 131 3.25 -1.72 -3.10
CA LEU A 131 2.92 -1.20 -4.42
C LEU A 131 4.17 -1.00 -5.27
N TRP A 132 5.25 -0.44 -4.72
CA TRP A 132 6.56 -0.38 -5.39
C TRP A 132 6.99 -1.76 -5.92
N ASP A 133 6.87 -2.79 -5.09
CA ASP A 133 7.26 -4.16 -5.42
C ASP A 133 6.35 -4.77 -6.49
N CYS A 134 5.05 -4.42 -6.47
CA CYS A 134 4.10 -4.82 -7.52
C CYS A 134 4.45 -4.22 -8.88
N PHE A 135 4.73 -2.91 -8.97
CA PHE A 135 5.14 -2.26 -10.22
C PHE A 135 6.44 -2.87 -10.77
N ARG A 136 7.42 -3.09 -9.89
CA ARG A 136 8.69 -3.77 -10.23
C ARG A 136 8.45 -5.15 -10.86
N GLN A 137 7.57 -5.96 -10.27
CA GLN A 137 7.25 -7.30 -10.76
C GLN A 137 6.47 -7.28 -12.08
N GLN A 138 5.69 -6.23 -12.34
CA GLN A 138 4.99 -6.04 -13.62
C GLN A 138 5.90 -5.52 -14.74
N ARG A 139 7.19 -5.25 -14.46
CA ARG A 139 8.15 -4.63 -15.40
C ARG A 139 7.70 -3.23 -15.85
N TRP A 140 7.05 -2.51 -14.92
CA TRP A 140 6.81 -1.08 -15.04
C TRP A 140 7.98 -0.30 -14.41
N PRO A 141 8.17 0.97 -14.80
CA PRO A 141 8.95 1.90 -13.99
C PRO A 141 8.43 1.92 -12.56
N VAL A 142 9.34 1.88 -11.59
CA VAL A 142 8.93 1.92 -10.18
C VAL A 142 8.39 3.31 -9.84
N PRO A 143 7.26 3.39 -9.10
CA PRO A 143 6.67 4.67 -8.75
C PRO A 143 7.54 5.43 -7.75
N GLU A 144 7.50 6.76 -7.83
CA GLU A 144 8.11 7.62 -6.83
C GLU A 144 7.44 7.41 -5.47
N TYR A 145 8.25 7.44 -4.41
CA TYR A 145 7.76 7.31 -3.06
C TYR A 145 6.91 8.51 -2.67
N GLY A 146 5.73 8.26 -2.12
CA GLY A 146 4.79 9.34 -1.82
C GLY A 146 4.09 9.91 -3.04
N SER A 147 4.17 9.29 -4.22
CA SER A 147 3.45 9.77 -5.40
C SER A 147 1.93 9.64 -5.29
N ASP A 148 1.22 10.48 -6.04
CA ASP A 148 -0.25 10.45 -6.08
C ASP A 148 -0.80 9.15 -6.67
N ALA A 149 -0.06 8.50 -7.57
CA ALA A 149 -0.43 7.18 -8.09
C ALA A 149 -0.52 6.12 -6.99
N LEU A 150 0.42 6.14 -6.03
CA LEU A 150 0.40 5.22 -4.89
C LEU A 150 -0.74 5.55 -3.92
N THR A 151 -1.01 6.84 -3.70
CA THR A 151 -2.17 7.28 -2.91
C THR A 151 -3.48 6.88 -3.58
N ALA A 152 -3.62 7.05 -4.90
CA ALA A 152 -4.79 6.64 -5.67
C ALA A 152 -5.08 5.16 -5.52
N LEU A 153 -4.07 4.31 -5.78
CA LEU A 153 -4.18 2.86 -5.65
C LEU A 153 -4.51 2.46 -4.20
N THR A 154 -3.90 3.12 -3.21
CA THR A 154 -4.20 2.86 -1.80
C THR A 154 -5.66 3.22 -1.48
N SER A 155 -6.17 4.36 -1.94
CA SER A 155 -7.56 4.76 -1.75
C SER A 155 -8.52 3.76 -2.38
N PHE A 156 -8.25 3.32 -3.61
CA PHE A 156 -9.06 2.29 -4.27
C PHE A 156 -9.04 0.97 -3.50
N LEU A 157 -7.86 0.45 -3.12
CA LEU A 157 -7.76 -0.81 -2.39
C LEU A 157 -8.43 -0.76 -1.02
N GLN A 158 -8.32 0.37 -0.32
CA GLN A 158 -8.99 0.57 0.97
C GLN A 158 -10.51 0.67 0.81
N LYS A 159 -11.01 1.24 -0.31
CA LYS A 159 -12.44 1.22 -0.65
C LYS A 159 -12.97 -0.22 -0.76
N GLN A 160 -12.20 -1.11 -1.40
CA GLN A 160 -12.57 -2.54 -1.50
C GLN A 160 -12.48 -3.27 -0.16
N ALA A 161 -11.64 -2.78 0.75
CA ALA A 161 -11.42 -3.33 2.08
C ALA A 161 -12.32 -2.72 3.16
N ALA A 162 -13.33 -1.92 2.80
CA ALA A 162 -14.24 -1.29 3.75
C ALA A 162 -14.82 -2.31 4.75
N ALA A 163 -14.96 -1.89 6.01
CA ALA A 163 -15.34 -2.71 7.16
C ALA A 163 -14.39 -3.86 7.52
N GLY A 164 -13.23 -4.00 6.86
CA GLY A 164 -12.17 -4.93 7.25
C GLY A 164 -11.59 -4.56 8.62
N GLU A 165 -11.28 -5.55 9.45
CA GLU A 165 -10.63 -5.29 10.75
C GLU A 165 -9.13 -5.05 10.58
N ILE A 166 -8.61 -4.04 11.27
CA ILE A 166 -7.18 -3.74 11.29
C ILE A 166 -6.50 -4.62 12.34
N ASN A 167 -5.49 -5.39 11.91
CA ASN A 167 -4.65 -6.23 12.77
C ASN A 167 -3.19 -6.12 12.32
N VAL A 168 -2.47 -5.14 12.89
CA VAL A 168 -1.15 -4.70 12.47
C VAL A 168 -0.19 -4.42 13.65
N PRO A 169 1.13 -4.57 13.47
CA PRO A 169 1.76 -5.13 12.28
C PRO A 169 1.49 -6.64 12.19
N SER A 170 1.11 -7.12 11.01
CA SER A 170 0.95 -8.55 10.78
C SER A 170 2.30 -9.21 10.46
N ILE A 171 2.30 -10.54 10.27
CA ILE A 171 3.47 -11.29 9.78
C ILE A 171 3.07 -12.03 8.50
N LYS A 172 3.85 -11.89 7.43
CA LYS A 172 3.64 -12.52 6.12
C LYS A 172 4.95 -13.10 5.56
N ARG A 173 4.82 -14.02 4.60
CA ARG A 173 5.97 -14.59 3.88
C ARG A 173 6.70 -13.58 2.99
#